data_AF-A0A2E2V499-F1
#
_entry.id   AF-A0A2E2V499-F1
#
_cell.length_a   1.000
_cell.length_b   1.000
_cell.length_c   1.000
_cell.angle_alpha   90.00
_cell.angle_beta   90.00
_cell.angle_gamma   90.00
#
_symmetry.space_group_name_H-M   'P 1'
#
loop_
_entity.id
_entity.type
_entity.pdbx_description
1 polymer ?
#
loop_
_entity_poly.entity_id
_entity_poly.type
_entity_poly.pdbx_seq_one_letter_code
_entity_poly.pdbx_strand_id
1 'polypeptide(L)' 'MIKNTNNPLEIKDKLYTVEEFALALRTKFGSNDNLPDSVLVDIFMKKYPMYSCKIKKSQNQAAQKSCGCC' A
#
# COMPACT_ATOMS: atom_id res chain seq x y z
N MET A 1 0.50 3.65 25.43
CA MET A 1 -0.15 3.60 24.10
C MET A 1 0.78 2.87 23.15
N ILE A 2 0.43 1.64 22.74
CA ILE A 2 1.23 0.92 21.73
C ILE A 2 0.91 1.57 20.39
N LYS A 3 1.78 2.48 19.93
CA LYS A 3 1.76 2.88 18.52
C LYS A 3 2.04 1.60 17.74
N ASN A 4 1.07 1.17 16.95
CA ASN A 4 1.24 0.01 16.08
C ASN A 4 2.24 0.41 14.99
N THR A 5 3.54 0.22 15.26
CA THR A 5 4.66 0.67 14.41
C THR A 5 4.58 0.11 13.00
N ASN A 6 3.83 -0.97 12.82
CA ASN A 6 3.64 -1.68 11.56
C ASN A 6 2.47 -1.15 10.71
N ASN A 7 1.74 -0.13 11.19
CA ASN A 7 0.66 0.51 10.44
C ASN A 7 0.61 2.04 10.62
N PRO A 8 1.65 2.79 10.20
CA PRO A 8 1.70 4.24 10.39
C PRO A 8 0.64 5.02 9.59
N LEU A 9 0.03 4.42 8.58
CA LEU A 9 -1.08 5.01 7.83
C LEU A 9 -2.45 4.74 8.48
N GLU A 10 -2.50 3.88 9.50
CA GLU A 10 -3.73 3.46 10.19
C GLU A 10 -4.84 2.99 9.23
N ILE A 11 -4.44 2.37 8.12
CA ILE A 11 -5.37 1.77 7.14
C ILE A 11 -5.70 0.34 7.57
N LYS A 12 -6.81 -0.22 7.06
CA LYS A 12 -7.25 -1.57 7.44
C LYS A 12 -6.15 -2.61 7.17
N ASP A 13 -6.07 -3.62 8.02
CA ASP A 13 -5.14 -4.73 7.82
C ASP A 13 -5.76 -5.78 6.88
N LYS A 14 -5.63 -5.55 5.57
CA LYS A 14 -6.10 -6.48 4.53
C LYS A 14 -5.16 -6.46 3.32
N LEU A 15 -5.34 -7.41 2.41
CA LEU A 15 -4.75 -7.37 1.07
C LEU A 15 -5.55 -6.43 0.17
N TYR A 16 -4.90 -5.40 -0.35
CA TYR A 16 -5.45 -4.38 -1.22
C TYR A 16 -5.09 -4.63 -2.68
N THR A 17 -5.97 -4.34 -3.63
CA THR A 17 -5.50 -3.99 -4.99
C THR A 17 -4.88 -2.59 -5.00
N VAL A 18 -4.27 -2.20 -6.12
CA VAL A 18 -3.70 -0.85 -6.28
C VAL A 18 -4.80 0.21 -6.10
N GLU A 19 -5.98 -0.02 -6.68
CA GLU A 19 -7.14 0.88 -6.60
C GLU A 19 -7.69 0.95 -5.16
N GLU A 20 -7.83 -0.19 -4.48
CA GLU A 20 -8.30 -0.21 -3.09
C GLU A 20 -7.33 0.50 -2.15
N PHE A 21 -6.02 0.36 -2.39
CA PHE A 21 -4.99 1.03 -1.59
C PHE A 21 -5.01 2.54 -1.85
N ALA A 22 -5.06 2.96 -3.11
CA ALA A 22 -5.17 4.37 -3.49
C ALA A 22 -6.42 5.03 -2.90
N LEU A 23 -7.58 4.35 -2.95
CA LEU A 23 -8.80 4.83 -2.32
C LEU A 23 -8.64 5.00 -0.81
N ALA A 24 -8.01 4.04 -0.13
CA ALA A 24 -7.74 4.13 1.31
C ALA A 24 -6.86 5.33 1.66
N LEU A 25 -5.82 5.59 0.86
CA LEU A 25 -4.95 6.76 1.01
C LEU A 25 -5.72 8.07 0.81
N ARG A 26 -6.49 8.19 -0.27
CA ARG A 26 -7.28 9.41 -0.54
C ARG A 26 -8.33 9.66 0.53
N THR A 27 -8.97 8.61 1.02
CA THR A 27 -9.95 8.70 2.11
C THR A 27 -9.29 9.14 3.42
N LYS A 28 -8.08 8.63 3.72
CA LYS A 28 -7.38 8.94 4.97
C LYS A 28 -6.74 10.33 4.98
N PHE A 29 -6.15 10.73 3.85
CA PHE A 29 -5.35 11.97 3.76
C PHE A 29 -6.07 13.12 3.05
N GLY A 30 -7.29 12.89 2.55
CA GLY A 30 -8.10 13.92 1.91
C GLY A 30 -7.46 14.48 0.64
N SER A 31 -6.68 13.67 -0.07
CA SER A 31 -5.93 14.15 -1.24
C SER A 31 -6.87 14.35 -2.42
N ASN A 32 -7.04 15.61 -2.82
CA ASN A 32 -7.68 16.01 -4.07
C ASN A 32 -6.60 16.07 -5.16
N ASP A 33 -5.89 14.97 -5.36
CA ASP A 33 -4.84 14.84 -6.36
C ASP A 33 -5.35 14.11 -7.59
N ASN A 34 -5.13 14.71 -8.77
CA ASN A 34 -5.36 14.07 -10.07
C ASN A 34 -4.29 13.02 -10.41
N LEU A 35 -3.56 12.52 -9.40
CA LEU A 35 -2.53 11.50 -9.60
C LEU A 35 -3.19 10.17 -9.96
N PRO A 36 -2.68 9.46 -10.98
CA PRO A 36 -3.10 8.09 -11.24
C PRO A 36 -2.87 7.21 -10.00
N ASP A 37 -3.77 6.26 -9.74
CA ASP A 37 -3.72 5.36 -8.59
C ASP A 37 -2.36 4.66 -8.46
N SER A 38 -1.81 4.18 -9.58
CA SER A 38 -0.50 3.53 -9.63
C SER A 38 0.65 4.42 -9.16
N VAL A 39 0.62 5.71 -9.50
CA VAL A 39 1.65 6.69 -9.11
C VAL A 39 1.52 7.01 -7.62
N LEU A 40 0.29 7.23 -7.15
CA LEU A 40 0.03 7.47 -5.74
C LEU A 40 0.50 6.29 -4.88
N VAL A 41 0.18 5.07 -5.31
CA VAL A 41 0.62 3.85 -4.62
C VAL A 41 2.14 3.71 -4.65
N ASP A 42 2.82 3.95 -5.78
CA ASP A 42 4.29 3.84 -5.87
C ASP A 42 5.01 4.82 -4.93
N ILE A 43 4.54 6.07 -4.84
CA ILE A 43 5.08 7.08 -3.92
C ILE A 43 4.93 6.59 -2.46
N PHE A 44 3.75 6.10 -2.10
CA PHE A 44 3.49 5.61 -0.74
C PHE A 44 4.26 4.32 -0.43
N MET A 45 4.44 3.42 -1.39
CA MET A 45 5.26 2.22 -1.21
C MET A 45 6.74 2.56 -0.98
N LYS A 46 7.28 3.54 -1.71
CA LYS A 46 8.67 4.00 -1.50
C LYS A 46 8.87 4.60 -0.12
N LYS A 47 7.88 5.33 0.39
CA LYS A 47 7.93 5.94 1.72
C LYS A 47 7.65 4.93 2.85
N TYR A 48 6.79 3.96 2.59
CA TYR A 48 6.32 2.97 3.56
C TYR A 48 6.42 1.55 2.97
N PRO A 49 7.65 1.02 2.79
CA PRO A 49 7.87 -0.26 2.10
C PRO A 49 7.21 -1.45 2.79
N MET A 50 6.93 -1.38 4.09
CA MET A 50 6.23 -2.43 4.83
C MET A 50 4.80 -2.72 4.35
N TYR A 51 4.18 -1.83 3.57
CA TYR A 51 2.88 -2.09 2.96
C TYR A 51 2.98 -2.90 1.66
N SER A 52 4.17 -3.17 1.14
CA SER A 52 4.34 -3.95 -0.10
C SER A 52 3.72 -5.34 -0.02
N CYS A 53 3.78 -5.97 1.16
CA CYS A 53 3.18 -7.28 1.43
C CYS A 53 1.64 -7.24 1.51
N LYS A 54 1.07 -6.03 1.62
CA LYS A 54 -0.38 -5.81 1.70
C LYS A 54 -0.99 -5.47 0.35
N ILE A 55 -0.22 -5.40 -0.74
CA ILE A 55 -0.73 -5.17 -2.10
C ILE A 55 -0.78 -6.49 -2.86
N LYS A 56 -1.96 -6.83 -3.38
CA LYS A 56 -2.20 -7.94 -4.30
C LYS A 56 -1.38 -7.70 -5.56
N LYS A 57 -0.30 -8.45 -5.74
CA LYS A 57 0.39 -8.52 -7.03
C LYS A 57 -0.52 -9.30 -7.98
N SER A 58 -0.80 -8.75 -9.16
CA SER A 58 -1.52 -9.48 -10.20
C SER A 58 -0.78 -10.78 -10.49
N GLN A 59 -1.49 -11.92 -10.51
CA GLN A 59 -0.94 -13.26 -10.74
C GLN A 59 -0.18 -13.43 -12.08
N ASN A 60 -0.19 -12.41 -12.96
CA ASN A 60 0.56 -12.39 -14.22
C ASN A 60 2.05 -12.03 -14.09
N GLN A 61 2.55 -11.75 -12.89
CA GLN A 61 4.00 -11.69 -12.63
C GLN A 61 4.40 -12.94 -11.84
N ALA A 62 4.56 -14.03 -12.59
CA ALA A 62 5.02 -15.32 -12.11
C ALA A 62 6.28 -15.19 -11.25
N ALA A 63 6.27 -15.89 -10.11
CA ALA A 63 7.41 -16.67 -9.63
C ALA A 63 8.76 -15.96 -9.35
N GLN A 64 8.83 -14.65 -9.12
CA GLN A 64 10.10 -14.05 -8.69
C GLN A 64 10.05 -13.29 -7.37
N LYS A 65 10.67 -13.97 -6.41
CA LYS A 65 11.28 -13.52 -5.17
C LYS A 65 10.29 -13.23 -4.04
N SER A 66 10.42 -14.08 -3.02
CA SER A 66 9.83 -13.99 -1.70
C SER A 66 9.64 -12.54 -1.27
N CYS A 67 8.44 -12.21 -0.77
CA CYS A 67 8.35 -11.11 0.18
C CYS A 67 9.31 -11.46 1.32
N GLY A 68 10.52 -10.88 1.29
CA GLY A 68 11.38 -10.79 2.45
C GLY A 68 10.70 -9.82 3.41
N CYS A 69 9.72 -10.30 4.16
CA CYS A 69 9.40 -9.69 5.43
C CYS A 69 10.66 -9.83 6.30
N CYS A 70 11.45 -8.76 6.40
CA CYS A 70 12.33 -8.54 7.55
C CYS A 70 11.55 -7.78 8.61
#